data_AF-A0A7C2TU86-F1
#
_entry.id   AF-A0A7C2TU86-F1
#
_cell.length_a   1.000
_cell.length_b   1.000
_cell.length_c   1.000
_cell.angle_alpha   90.00
_cell.angle_beta   90.00
_cell.angle_gamma   90.00
#
_symmetry.space_group_name_H-M   'P 1'
#
loop_
_entity.id
_entity.type
_entity.pdbx_description
1 polymer ?
#
loop_
_entity_poly.entity_id
_entity_poly.type
_entity_poly.pdbx_seq_one_letter_code
_entity_poly.pdbx_strand_id
1 'polypeptide(L)'
;VQFTGRKWEQKVYRYHTGYPGGLKEIPAKRMLAEHPERIVEWAILGMLPKTKLGKKMAKKLRVYAGPEHPHEAQQPEPLTL
;
A
#
# COMPACT_ATOMS: atom_id res chain seq x y z
N VAL A 1 -8.19 -0.62 -7.96
CA VAL A 1 -7.07 -1.59 -7.97
C VAL A 1 -7.61 -2.93 -8.46
N GLN A 2 -7.04 -3.51 -9.52
CA GLN A 2 -7.48 -4.80 -10.03
C GLN A 2 -6.28 -5.73 -10.20
N PHE A 3 -6.34 -6.91 -9.59
CA PHE A 3 -5.37 -7.96 -9.86
C PHE A 3 -5.87 -8.89 -10.98
N THR A 4 -4.93 -9.35 -11.80
CA THR A 4 -5.21 -10.27 -12.90
C THR A 4 -5.12 -11.73 -12.43
N GLY A 5 -5.91 -12.61 -13.05
CA GLY A 5 -5.89 -14.05 -12.80
C GLY A 5 -6.19 -14.43 -11.35
N ARG A 6 -5.50 -15.47 -10.84
CA ARG A 6 -5.68 -16.03 -9.48
C ARG A 6 -4.88 -15.31 -8.40
N LYS A 7 -4.35 -14.11 -8.69
CA LYS A 7 -3.50 -13.36 -7.76
C LYS A 7 -4.21 -12.98 -6.46
N TRP A 8 -5.52 -12.77 -6.49
CA TRP A 8 -6.29 -12.52 -5.27
C TRP A 8 -6.20 -13.67 -4.25
N GLU A 9 -6.09 -14.90 -4.73
CA GLU A 9 -6.05 -16.12 -3.90
C GLU A 9 -4.64 -16.52 -3.53
N GLN A 10 -3.70 -16.34 -4.46
CA GLN A 10 -2.33 -16.85 -4.32
C GLN A 10 -1.38 -15.83 -3.70
N LYS A 11 -1.66 -14.52 -3.81
CA LYS A 11 -0.76 -13.49 -3.28
C LYS A 11 -0.90 -13.40 -1.77
N VAL A 12 0.20 -13.62 -1.07
CA VAL A 12 0.31 -13.50 0.38
C VAL A 12 1.33 -12.42 0.71
N TYR A 13 0.94 -11.49 1.58
CA TYR A 13 1.83 -10.51 2.16
C TYR A 13 2.44 -11.06 3.45
N ARG A 14 3.76 -10.97 3.58
CA ARG A 14 4.50 -11.51 4.72
C ARG A 14 5.25 -10.39 5.44
N TYR A 15 5.17 -10.38 6.76
CA TYR A 15 6.01 -9.52 7.59
C TYR A 15 6.30 -10.22 8.91
N HIS A 16 7.34 -9.77 9.61
CA HIS A 16 7.75 -10.34 10.88
C HIS A 16 7.65 -9.29 11.98
N THR A 17 7.15 -9.67 13.15
CA THR A 17 6.97 -8.74 14.28
C THR A 17 8.27 -8.49 15.05
N GLY A 18 9.28 -9.34 14.89
CA GLY A 18 10.59 -9.25 15.56
C GLY A 18 10.78 -10.23 16.73
N TYR A 19 9.70 -10.88 17.18
CA TYR A 19 9.74 -11.89 18.24
C TYR A 19 9.86 -13.33 17.68
N PRO A 20 10.38 -14.31 18.44
CA PRO A 20 10.35 -15.72 18.04
C PRO A 20 8.94 -16.18 17.65
N GLY A 21 8.78 -16.79 16.48
CA GLY A 21 7.46 -17.18 15.95
C GLY A 21 6.62 -16.02 15.41
N GLY A 22 7.19 -14.83 15.26
CA GLY A 22 6.51 -13.60 14.87
C GLY A 22 6.19 -13.45 13.38
N LEU A 23 6.26 -14.51 12.58
CA LEU A 23 5.92 -14.46 11.16
C LEU A 23 4.40 -14.30 10.99
N LYS A 24 4.00 -13.26 10.28
CA LYS A 24 2.60 -13.00 9.92
C LYS A 24 2.44 -13.06 8.42
N GLU A 25 1.38 -13.73 8.01
CA GLU A 25 0.99 -13.90 6.62
C GLU A 25 -0.44 -13.39 6.44
N ILE A 26 -0.65 -12.50 5.48
CA ILE A 26 -1.96 -11.90 5.17
C ILE A 26 -2.27 -12.14 3.68
N PRO A 27 -3.32 -12.91 3.35
CA PRO A 27 -3.76 -13.06 1.96
C PRO A 27 -4.24 -11.74 1.36
N ALA A 28 -4.05 -11.54 0.06
CA ALA A 28 -4.45 -10.31 -0.64
C ALA A 28 -5.95 -9.99 -0.50
N LYS A 29 -6.82 -11.00 -0.56
CA LYS A 29 -8.27 -10.83 -0.31
C LYS A 29 -8.55 -10.23 1.08
N ARG A 30 -7.85 -10.70 2.11
CA ARG A 30 -8.01 -10.20 3.48
C ARG A 30 -7.49 -8.78 3.62
N MET A 31 -6.33 -8.49 3.02
CA MET A 31 -5.78 -7.14 3.00
C MET A 31 -6.73 -6.14 2.35
N LEU A 32 -7.40 -6.52 1.25
CA LEU A 32 -8.37 -5.66 0.58
C LEU A 32 -9.57 -5.33 1.49
N ALA A 33 -10.00 -6.28 2.32
CA ALA A 33 -11.14 -6.08 3.22
C ALA A 33 -10.78 -5.25 4.45
N GLU A 34 -9.61 -5.47 5.05
CA GLU A 34 -9.21 -4.81 6.31
C GLU A 34 -8.50 -3.46 6.07
N HIS A 35 -7.55 -3.42 5.13
CA HIS A 35 -6.66 -2.28 4.90
C HIS A 35 -6.27 -2.17 3.41
N PRO A 36 -7.24 -1.83 2.52
CA PRO A 36 -7.00 -1.76 1.08
C PRO A 36 -5.91 -0.77 0.68
N GLU A 37 -5.67 0.28 1.47
CA GLU A 37 -4.65 1.30 1.20
C GLU A 37 -3.24 0.70 1.19
N ARG A 38 -2.98 -0.26 2.10
CA ARG A 38 -1.66 -0.91 2.23
C ARG A 38 -1.24 -1.64 0.97
N ILE A 39 -2.19 -2.14 0.18
CA ILE A 39 -1.90 -2.84 -1.09
C ILE A 39 -1.12 -1.91 -2.03
N VAL A 40 -1.57 -0.66 -2.14
CA VAL A 40 -0.98 0.35 -3.04
C VAL A 40 0.28 0.93 -2.40
N GLU A 41 0.23 1.28 -1.13
CA GLU A 41 1.38 1.83 -0.41
C GLU A 41 2.58 0.89 -0.47
N TRP A 42 2.40 -0.39 -0.14
CA TRP A 42 3.51 -1.34 -0.12
C TRP A 42 4.07 -1.62 -1.51
N ALA A 43 3.23 -1.60 -2.54
CA ALA A 43 3.69 -1.71 -3.93
C ALA A 43 4.59 -0.52 -4.31
N ILE A 44 4.13 0.71 -4.06
CA ILE A 44 4.89 1.93 -4.39
C ILE A 44 6.16 2.03 -3.54
N LEU A 45 6.07 1.79 -2.23
CA LEU A 45 7.23 1.74 -1.34
C LEU A 45 8.26 0.71 -1.81
N GLY A 46 7.81 -0.43 -2.34
CA GLY A 46 8.63 -1.46 -2.96
C GLY A 46 9.46 -0.93 -4.13
N MET A 47 8.86 -0.08 -4.97
CA MET A 47 9.47 0.51 -6.17
C MET A 47 10.39 1.71 -5.87
N LEU A 48 10.31 2.32 -4.68
CA LEU A 48 11.17 3.44 -4.28
C LEU A 48 12.57 3.01 -3.82
N PRO A 49 13.60 3.85 -4.02
CA PRO A 49 14.97 3.57 -3.57
C PRO A 49 15.05 3.47 -2.04
N LYS A 50 15.81 2.51 -1.52
CA LYS A 50 15.94 2.24 -0.07
C LYS A 50 16.95 3.17 0.62
N THR A 51 16.77 4.48 0.44
CA THR A 51 17.65 5.52 1.00
C THR A 51 16.90 6.47 1.93
N LYS A 52 17.61 7.35 2.65
CA LYS A 52 16.99 8.43 3.44
C LYS A 52 16.09 9.31 2.57
N LEU A 53 16.48 9.56 1.32
CA LEU A 53 15.68 10.33 0.36
C LEU A 53 14.43 9.57 -0.08
N GLY A 54 14.54 8.27 -0.38
CA GLY A 54 13.38 7.45 -0.72
C GLY A 54 12.34 7.40 0.40
N LYS A 55 12.78 7.35 1.67
CA LYS A 55 11.88 7.51 2.84
C LYS A 55 11.19 8.88 2.88
N LYS A 56 11.85 9.95 2.42
CA LYS A 56 11.21 11.28 2.30
C LYS A 56 10.20 11.32 1.15
N MET A 57 10.50 10.67 0.02
CA MET A 57 9.58 10.56 -1.12
C MET A 57 8.32 9.79 -0.73
N ALA A 58 8.47 8.67 -0.04
CA ALA A 58 7.38 7.86 0.49
C ALA A 58 6.37 8.66 1.32
N LYS A 59 6.83 9.62 2.14
CA LYS A 59 5.95 10.45 3.00
C LYS A 59 5.03 11.41 2.22
N LYS A 60 5.31 11.63 0.93
CA LYS A 60 4.48 12.48 0.06
C LYS A 60 3.27 11.73 -0.48
N LEU A 61 3.30 10.39 -0.49
CA LEU A 61 2.19 9.58 -0.94
C LEU A 61 1.08 9.55 0.13
N ARG A 62 -0.16 9.81 -0.31
CA ARG A 62 -1.38 9.68 0.49
C ARG A 62 -2.36 8.79 -0.26
N VAL A 63 -2.75 7.68 0.35
CA VAL A 63 -3.67 6.71 -0.24
C VAL A 63 -4.92 6.64 0.62
N TYR A 64 -6.09 6.69 -0.02
CA TYR A 64 -7.39 6.60 0.61
C TYR A 64 -8.18 5.46 0.00
N ALA A 65 -8.93 4.70 0.82
CA ALA A 65 -9.80 3.63 0.32
C ALA A 65 -11.04 4.16 -0.40
N GLY A 66 -11.56 5.30 0.07
CA GLY A 66 -12.75 5.95 -0.46
C GLY A 66 -12.44 6.99 -1.54
N PRO A 67 -13.49 7.57 -2.15
CA PRO A 67 -13.34 8.61 -3.16
C PRO A 67 -12.94 9.98 -2.59
N GLU A 68 -13.07 10.17 -1.28
CA GLU A 68 -12.83 11.45 -0.62
C GLU A 68 -11.42 11.56 -0.01
N HIS A 69 -10.90 12.78 0.02
CA HIS A 69 -9.65 13.12 0.70
C HIS A 69 -9.80 14.45 1.47
N PRO A 70 -9.12 14.64 2.62
CA PRO A 70 -9.19 15.88 3.41
C PRO A 70 -8.32 17.02 2.85
N HIS A 71 -7.75 16.88 1.65
CA HIS A 71 -6.72 17.77 1.10
C HIS A 71 -7.23 18.95 0.27
N GLU A 72 -8.45 19.42 0.53
CA GLU A 72 -9.06 20.53 -0.23
C GLU A 72 -8.21 21.81 -0.20
N ALA A 73 -7.62 22.13 0.95
CA ALA A 73 -6.77 23.31 1.11
C ALA A 73 -5.49 23.28 0.24
N GLN A 74 -5.07 22.11 -0.23
CA GLN A 74 -3.89 21.97 -1.09
C GLN A 74 -4.22 22.18 -2.58
N GLN A 75 -5.50 22.29 -2.94
CA GLN A 75 -5.99 22.43 -4.32
C GLN A 75 -5.34 21.42 -5.29
N PRO A 76 -5.47 20.10 -5.04
CA PRO A 76 -4.83 19.09 -5.87
C PRO A 76 -5.40 19.08 -7.29
N GLU A 77 -4.51 19.03 -8.29
CA GLU A 77 -4.89 18.89 -9.68
C GLU A 77 -5.09 17.41 -10.05
N PRO A 78 -6.14 17.06 -10.81
CA PRO A 78 -6.36 15.69 -11.25
C PRO A 78 -5.28 15.26 -12.24
N LEU A 79 -4.67 14.09 -12.00
CA LEU A 79 -3.70 13.48 -12.89
C LEU A 79 -4.33 12.27 -13.61
N THR A 80 -4.41 12.32 -14.94
CA THR A 80 -4.72 11.17 -15.79
C THR A 80 -3.45 10.41 -16.18
N LEU A 81 -3.51 9.08 -16.14
CA LEU A 81 -2.43 8.15 -16.47
C LEU A 81 -2.67 7.46 -17.82
#